data_AF-A0A1M6M9X2-F1
#
_entry.id   AF-A0A1M6M9X2-F1
#
_cell.length_a   1.000
_cell.length_b   1.000
_cell.length_c   1.000
_cell.angle_alpha   90.00
_cell.angle_beta   90.00
_cell.angle_gamma   90.00
#
_symmetry.space_group_name_H-M   'P 1'
#
loop_
_entity.id
_entity.type
_entity.pdbx_description
1 polymer ?
#
loop_
_entity_poly.entity_id
_entity_poly.type
_entity_poly.pdbx_seq_one_letter_code
_entity_poly.pdbx_strand_id
1 'polypeptide(L)'
;MDYKTSSLTSSNRVSFFNAISKEIEKWWAKVDYSVNKVGDVFSIFFGETEWRFKITQYVPFEKIKWNCITANHVHEGLENILEEWLNTDVKRYIKEDEDKNYHYS
;
A
#
# COMPACT_ATOMS: atom_id res chain seq x y z
N MET A 1 8.25 -3.29 -15.29
CA MET A 1 6.91 -3.65 -15.78
C MET A 1 5.91 -2.97 -14.88
N ASP A 2 4.94 -2.25 -15.42
CA ASP A 2 4.01 -1.44 -14.62
C ASP A 2 2.60 -2.02 -14.68
N TYR A 3 2.08 -2.41 -13.51
CA TYR A 3 0.73 -2.94 -13.37
C TYR A 3 -0.16 -1.91 -12.66
N LYS A 4 -1.35 -1.67 -13.22
CA LYS A 4 -2.33 -0.73 -12.67
C LYS A 4 -3.70 -1.39 -12.64
N THR A 5 -4.38 -1.26 -11.50
CA THR A 5 -5.77 -1.67 -11.30
C THR A 5 -6.51 -0.60 -10.50
N SER A 6 -7.84 -0.62 -10.55
CA SER A 6 -8.73 0.29 -9.81
C SER A 6 -9.92 -0.47 -9.27
N SER A 7 -10.36 -0.12 -8.07
CA SER A 7 -11.56 -0.66 -7.42
C SER A 7 -12.37 0.47 -6.78
N LEU A 8 -13.68 0.29 -6.70
CA LEU A 8 -14.59 1.18 -5.99
C LEU A 8 -14.81 0.66 -4.57
N THR A 9 -14.97 1.59 -3.62
CA THR A 9 -15.28 1.29 -2.22
C THR A 9 -16.34 2.26 -1.73
N SER A 10 -17.20 1.79 -0.82
CA SER A 10 -18.20 2.62 -0.14
C SER A 10 -17.59 3.51 0.96
N SER A 11 -16.35 3.23 1.37
CA SER A 11 -15.64 4.00 2.39
C SER A 11 -15.28 5.41 1.90
N ASN A 12 -15.22 6.37 2.83
CA ASN A 12 -14.77 7.73 2.52
C ASN A 12 -13.23 7.79 2.39
N ARG A 13 -12.73 8.87 1.78
CA ARG A 13 -11.29 9.08 1.52
C ARG A 13 -10.42 9.01 2.78
N VAL A 14 -10.91 9.50 3.92
CA VAL A 14 -10.18 9.49 5.19
C VAL A 14 -9.99 8.06 5.69
N SER A 15 -11.07 7.29 5.75
CA SER A 15 -11.03 5.89 6.19
C SER A 15 -10.14 5.05 5.27
N PHE A 16 -10.29 5.20 3.95
CA PHE A 16 -9.45 4.48 2.99
C PHE A 16 -7.96 4.86 3.13
N PHE A 17 -7.66 6.15 3.26
CA PHE A 17 -6.28 6.62 3.42
C PHE A 17 -5.66 6.09 4.72
N ASN A 18 -6.41 6.07 5.82
CA ASN A 18 -5.96 5.48 7.08
C ASN A 18 -5.71 3.97 6.92
N ALA A 19 -6.59 3.25 6.23
CA ALA A 19 -6.43 1.81 6.00
C ALA A 19 -5.12 1.47 5.27
N ILE A 20 -4.72 2.30 4.30
CA ILE A 20 -3.47 2.10 3.58
C ILE A 20 -2.25 2.71 4.29
N SER A 21 -2.37 3.70 5.17
CA SER A 21 -1.20 4.32 5.81
C SER A 21 -0.91 3.83 7.24
N LYS A 22 -1.94 3.44 7.98
CA LYS A 22 -1.84 3.20 9.43
C LYS A 22 -2.38 1.86 9.88
N GLU A 23 -3.24 1.23 9.06
CA GLU A 23 -3.98 0.03 9.45
C GLU A 23 -3.76 -1.12 8.45
N ILE A 24 -2.55 -1.20 7.89
CA ILE A 24 -2.17 -2.21 6.88
C ILE A 24 -2.35 -3.62 7.45
N GLU A 25 -2.08 -3.79 8.73
CA GLU A 25 -2.24 -5.04 9.47
C GLU A 25 -3.67 -5.55 9.56
N LYS A 26 -4.67 -4.68 9.34
CA LYS A 26 -6.07 -5.11 9.38
C LYS A 26 -6.52 -5.83 8.11
N TRP A 27 -5.78 -5.73 7.00
CA TRP A 27 -6.23 -6.29 5.72
C TRP A 27 -5.14 -6.97 4.89
N TRP A 28 -3.85 -6.69 5.15
CA TRP A 28 -2.76 -7.29 4.38
C TRP A 28 -1.88 -8.22 5.22
N ALA A 29 -1.03 -7.67 6.08
CA ALA A 29 -0.06 -8.45 6.86
C ALA A 29 0.38 -7.72 8.12
N LYS A 30 1.03 -8.45 9.03
CA LYS A 30 1.69 -7.85 10.19
C LYS A 30 2.68 -6.78 9.73
N VAL A 31 2.62 -5.62 10.40
CA VAL A 31 3.57 -4.51 10.24
C VAL A 31 4.27 -4.19 11.55
N ASP A 32 5.47 -3.62 11.47
CA ASP A 32 6.24 -3.14 12.64
C ASP A 32 5.88 -1.70 13.04
N TYR A 33 5.47 -0.88 12.08
CA TYR A 33 5.28 0.56 12.26
C TYR A 33 4.19 1.12 11.34
N SER A 34 3.49 2.14 11.83
CA SER A 34 2.50 2.91 11.03
C SER A 34 3.15 4.14 10.42
N VAL A 35 2.75 4.52 9.20
CA VAL A 35 3.40 5.63 8.48
C VAL A 35 2.57 6.91 8.51
N ASN A 36 3.24 8.04 8.70
CA ASN A 36 2.62 9.36 8.87
C ASN A 36 3.21 10.45 7.98
N LYS A 37 4.39 10.23 7.39
CA LYS A 37 5.07 11.21 6.54
C LYS A 37 6.04 10.57 5.54
N VAL A 38 6.50 11.39 4.59
CA VAL A 38 7.61 11.03 3.70
C VAL A 38 8.86 10.75 4.52
N GLY A 39 9.58 9.69 4.15
CA GLY A 39 10.79 9.25 4.83
C GLY A 39 10.55 8.19 5.90
N ASP A 40 9.32 8.00 6.36
CA ASP A 40 8.99 6.89 7.26
C ASP A 40 9.29 5.55 6.58
N VAL A 41 9.67 4.57 7.39
CA VAL A 41 10.01 3.22 6.96
C VAL A 41 9.23 2.24 7.81
N PHE A 42 8.67 1.22 7.16
CA PHE A 42 7.98 0.14 7.82
C PHE A 42 8.27 -1.18 7.10
N SER A 43 8.05 -2.28 7.79
CA SER A 43 8.30 -3.64 7.31
C SER A 43 7.00 -4.43 7.36
N ILE A 44 6.80 -5.31 6.38
CA ILE A 44 5.65 -6.19 6.25
C ILE A 44 6.14 -7.63 6.33
N PHE A 45 5.44 -8.45 7.12
CA PHE A 45 5.85 -9.83 7.39
C PHE A 45 4.76 -10.83 7.00
N PHE A 46 5.16 -11.87 6.28
CA PHE A 46 4.33 -13.03 5.90
C PHE A 46 5.12 -14.33 6.10
N GLY A 47 4.99 -14.96 7.26
CA GLY A 47 5.82 -16.13 7.59
C GLY A 47 7.30 -15.76 7.59
N GLU A 48 8.09 -16.36 6.69
CA GLU A 48 9.50 -16.04 6.47
C GLU A 48 9.73 -14.86 5.51
N THR A 49 8.68 -14.43 4.79
CA THR A 49 8.76 -13.28 3.89
C THR A 49 8.81 -11.97 4.67
N GLU A 50 9.75 -11.10 4.30
CA GLU A 50 9.87 -9.75 4.80
C GLU A 50 10.09 -8.76 3.66
N TRP A 51 9.32 -7.67 3.64
CA TRP A 51 9.56 -6.53 2.77
C TRP A 51 9.66 -5.25 3.58
N ARG A 52 10.68 -4.44 3.30
CA ARG A 52 10.86 -3.13 3.93
C ARG A 52 10.57 -2.02 2.94
N PHE A 53 9.68 -1.13 3.32
CA PHE A 53 9.19 -0.05 2.47
C PHE A 53 9.52 1.32 3.05
N LYS A 54 9.98 2.23 2.20
CA LYS A 54 10.13 3.66 2.49
C LYS A 54 9.00 4.46 1.85
N ILE A 55 8.41 5.37 2.61
CA ILE A 55 7.44 6.32 2.07
C ILE A 55 8.15 7.39 1.27
N THR A 56 7.89 7.42 -0.03
CA THR A 56 8.50 8.39 -0.96
C THR A 56 7.54 9.51 -1.35
N GLN A 57 6.23 9.31 -1.16
CA GLN A 57 5.21 10.36 -1.29
C GLN A 57 4.09 10.13 -0.27
N TYR A 58 3.61 11.21 0.35
CA TYR A 58 2.53 11.19 1.32
C TYR A 58 1.69 12.46 1.17
N VAL A 59 0.56 12.36 0.48
CA VAL A 59 -0.42 13.44 0.31
C VAL A 59 -1.72 12.96 0.96
N PRO A 60 -2.07 13.48 2.15
CA PRO A 60 -3.24 13.02 2.91
C PRO A 60 -4.50 12.95 2.03
N PHE A 61 -5.21 11.82 2.12
CA PHE A 61 -6.50 11.57 1.46
C PHE A 61 -6.49 11.51 -0.08
N GLU A 62 -5.31 11.64 -0.71
CA GLU A 62 -5.16 11.65 -2.16
C GLU A 62 -4.20 10.58 -2.65
N LYS A 63 -3.00 10.49 -2.05
CA LYS A 63 -1.93 9.67 -2.60
C LYS A 63 -0.91 9.23 -1.56
N ILE A 64 -0.47 7.99 -1.69
CA ILE A 64 0.72 7.49 -0.99
C ILE A 64 1.55 6.61 -1.92
N LYS A 65 2.88 6.67 -1.77
CA LYS A 65 3.83 5.85 -2.53
C LYS A 65 4.84 5.17 -1.61
N TRP A 66 4.92 3.85 -1.72
CA TRP A 66 5.89 3.02 -0.99
C TRP A 66 6.93 2.53 -1.98
N ASN A 67 8.20 2.64 -1.62
CA ASN A 67 9.29 2.06 -2.38
C ASN A 67 9.90 0.92 -1.56
N CYS A 68 9.98 -0.27 -2.14
CA CYS A 68 10.61 -1.41 -1.49
C CYS A 68 12.14 -1.24 -1.49
N ILE A 69 12.72 -1.06 -0.31
CA ILE A 69 14.16 -0.85 -0.11
C ILE A 69 14.89 -2.13 0.35
N THR A 70 14.15 -3.16 0.75
CA THR A 70 14.67 -4.48 1.11
C THR A 70 13.61 -5.52 0.83
N ALA A 71 13.98 -6.63 0.20
CA ALA A 71 13.08 -7.73 -0.09
C ALA A 71 13.72 -9.06 0.31
N ASN A 72 12.92 -9.87 1.00
CA ASN A 72 13.17 -11.26 1.32
C ASN A 72 11.88 -12.04 1.02
N HIS A 73 11.56 -12.22 -0.27
CA HIS A 73 10.35 -12.93 -0.69
C HIS A 73 10.60 -14.43 -0.71
N VAL A 74 9.99 -15.16 0.23
CA VAL A 74 10.10 -16.61 0.38
C VAL A 74 8.74 -17.24 0.09
N HIS A 75 8.68 -18.09 -0.93
CA HIS A 75 7.49 -18.88 -1.28
C HIS A 75 7.91 -20.30 -1.64
N GLU A 76 7.27 -21.29 -1.01
CA GLU A 76 7.55 -22.70 -1.29
C GLU A 76 7.26 -23.03 -2.76
N GLY A 77 8.22 -23.64 -3.44
CA GLY A 77 8.09 -24.00 -4.86
C GLY A 77 8.46 -22.91 -5.86
N LEU A 78 8.89 -21.72 -5.41
CA LEU A 78 9.45 -20.68 -6.28
C LEU A 78 10.89 -20.35 -5.88
N GLU A 79 11.82 -20.53 -6.83
CA GLU A 79 13.23 -20.18 -6.66
C GLU A 79 13.53 -18.79 -7.24
N ASN A 80 14.57 -18.13 -6.72
CA ASN A 80 15.10 -16.85 -7.22
C ASN A 80 14.15 -15.64 -7.13
N ILE A 81 13.13 -15.69 -6.26
CA ILE A 81 12.19 -14.58 -6.06
C ILE A 81 12.54 -13.66 -4.88
N LEU A 82 13.59 -13.96 -4.10
CA LEU A 82 13.96 -13.24 -2.88
C LEU A 82 13.94 -11.72 -3.03
N GLU A 83 14.53 -11.22 -4.13
CA GLU A 83 14.66 -9.79 -4.42
C GLU A 83 13.61 -9.26 -5.40
N GLU A 84 12.59 -10.05 -5.77
CA GLU A 84 11.61 -9.71 -6.82
C GLU A 84 10.98 -8.32 -6.61
N TRP A 85 10.70 -7.97 -5.35
CA TRP A 85 10.07 -6.70 -5.00
C TRP A 85 11.07 -5.55 -4.84
N LEU A 86 12.38 -5.82 -4.80
CA LEU A 86 13.38 -4.79 -4.54
C LEU A 86 13.28 -3.67 -5.58
N ASN A 87 13.35 -2.42 -5.13
CA ASN A 87 13.17 -1.21 -5.94
C ASN A 87 11.79 -1.04 -6.60
N THR A 88 10.81 -1.88 -6.28
CA THR A 88 9.43 -1.74 -6.78
C THR A 88 8.67 -0.66 -6.02
N ASP A 89 7.83 0.07 -6.74
CA ASP A 89 6.96 1.10 -6.19
C ASP A 89 5.50 0.64 -6.08
N VAL A 90 4.95 0.64 -4.86
CA VAL A 90 3.51 0.52 -4.63
C VAL A 90 2.90 1.92 -4.59
N LYS A 91 2.08 2.24 -5.59
CA LYS A 91 1.42 3.55 -5.72
C LYS A 91 -0.08 3.38 -5.43
N ARG A 92 -0.64 4.23 -4.57
CA ARG A 92 -2.08 4.31 -4.32
C ARG A 92 -2.57 5.72 -4.59
N TYR A 93 -3.65 5.83 -5.36
CA TYR A 93 -4.31 7.08 -5.72
C TYR A 93 -5.78 6.95 -5.34
N ILE A 94 -6.30 7.96 -4.67
CA ILE A 94 -7.68 8.03 -4.22
C ILE A 94 -8.37 9.09 -5.07
N LYS A 95 -9.49 8.72 -5.67
CA LYS A 95 -10.37 9.62 -6.42
C LYS A 95 -11.79 9.44 -5.93
N GLU A 96 -12.56 10.51 -5.93
CA GLU A 96 -14.00 10.40 -5.74
C GLU A 96 -14.63 9.84 -7.00
N ASP A 97 -15.70 9.07 -6.81
CA ASP A 97 -16.55 8.62 -7.89
C ASP A 97 -17.51 9.75 -8.25
N GLU A 98 -17.45 10.23 -9.49
CA GLU A 98 -18.22 11.39 -9.97
C GLU A 98 -19.72 11.05 -10.15
N ASP A 99 -20.12 9.77 -10.07
CA ASP A 99 -21.49 9.31 -10.27
C ASP A 99 -22.44 9.44 -9.05
N LYS A 100 -22.05 10.17 -7.99
CA LYS A 100 -22.96 10.45 -6.84
C LYS A 100 -23.92 11.63 -7.04
N ASN A 101 -24.02 12.20 -8.25
CA ASN A 101 -24.96 13.27 -8.58
C ASN A 101 -26.30 12.76 -9.16
N TYR A 102 -26.95 11.78 -8.51
CA TYR A 102 -28.34 11.42 -8.84
C TYR A 102 -29.27 11.62 -7.64
N HIS A 103 -30.01 12.74 -7.73
CA HIS A 103 -31.34 13.06 -7.20
C HIS A 103 -31.83 12.42 -5.89
N TYR A 104 -31.99 13.26 -4.87
CA TYR A 104 -33.23 13.30 -4.10
C TYR A 104 -33.79 14.73 -4.16
N SER A 105 -34.75 14.93 -5.06
CA SER A 105 -35.76 16.00 -4.99
C SER A 105 -36.85 15.63 -4.02
#